data_AF-A0A8T1DU77-F1
#
_entry.id   AF-A0A8T1DU77-F1
#
_cell.length_a   1.000
_cell.length_b   1.000
_cell.length_c   1.000
_cell.angle_alpha   90.00
_cell.angle_beta   90.00
_cell.angle_gamma   90.00
#
_symmetry.space_group_name_H-M   'P 1'
#
loop_
_entity.id
_entity.type
_entity.pdbx_description
1 polymer ?
#
loop_
_entity_poly.entity_id
_entity_poly.type
_entity_poly.pdbx_seq_one_letter_code
_entity_poly.pdbx_strand_id
1 'polypeptide(L)'
;MDSKTNSHNQNQKECARILEFLFNQGCIPETLVTRTVEAAATSNTARLVGVFCKRGRVSLEVAAKAFTAAANSDSVDVVEVMWTKRLVSRETMMQALMSAASGGNTIAVCRILTLKSFSSDVITQILKAAALEGHQCIAQLLYEKFRTPCQVMRELFEEAALSGDCKMVALLAEVPSISRSANKALLCAIQQGRKGIVECLVTRGYWPRHKLKEALQVAEIVKIQEVLRKVLSNNG
;
A
#
# COMPACT_ATOMS: atom_id res chain seq x y z
N MET A 1 12.22 28.98 -11.61
CA MET A 1 12.58 27.67 -11.01
C MET A 1 13.85 27.19 -11.74
N ASP A 2 14.58 26.17 -11.26
CA ASP A 2 15.54 25.38 -12.09
C ASP A 2 17.08 25.57 -11.98
N SER A 3 17.63 26.32 -11.03
CA SER A 3 19.09 26.29 -10.77
C SER A 3 19.51 25.23 -9.74
N LYS A 4 18.74 25.07 -8.65
CA LYS A 4 19.01 24.09 -7.58
C LYS A 4 18.81 22.64 -8.03
N THR A 5 17.73 22.36 -8.77
CA THR A 5 17.41 21.03 -9.34
C THR A 5 18.45 20.57 -10.35
N ASN A 6 19.01 21.49 -11.15
CA ASN A 6 20.03 21.17 -12.13
C ASN A 6 21.39 20.83 -11.47
N SER A 7 21.80 21.59 -10.44
CA SER A 7 23.03 21.28 -9.70
C SER A 7 22.94 19.94 -8.93
N HIS A 8 21.78 19.63 -8.36
CA HIS A 8 21.58 18.39 -7.61
C HIS A 8 21.65 17.15 -8.52
N ASN A 9 21.05 17.22 -9.71
CA ASN A 9 21.09 16.16 -10.71
C ASN A 9 22.50 16.00 -11.32
N GLN A 10 23.23 17.10 -11.51
CA GLN A 10 24.63 17.06 -11.96
C GLN A 10 25.53 16.41 -10.91
N ASN A 11 25.38 16.76 -9.63
CA ASN A 11 26.15 16.16 -8.54
C ASN A 11 25.86 14.66 -8.39
N GLN A 12 24.61 14.22 -8.56
CA GLN A 12 24.27 12.78 -8.60
C GLN A 12 24.95 12.05 -9.77
N LYS A 13 25.00 12.67 -10.96
CA LYS A 13 25.66 12.08 -12.13
C LYS A 13 27.17 11.95 -11.94
N GLU A 14 27.81 12.92 -11.29
CA GLU A 14 29.24 12.87 -10.98
C GLU A 14 29.55 11.85 -9.90
N CYS A 15 28.78 11.81 -8.80
CA CYS A 15 28.91 10.79 -7.77
C CYS A 15 28.76 9.38 -8.36
N ALA A 16 27.79 9.17 -9.26
CA ALA A 16 27.63 7.90 -9.94
C ALA A 16 28.84 7.52 -10.80
N ARG A 17 29.49 8.50 -11.47
CA ARG A 17 30.72 8.26 -12.27
C ARG A 17 31.92 7.93 -11.39
N ILE A 18 32.08 8.63 -10.27
CA ILE A 18 33.18 8.41 -9.32
C ILE A 18 33.04 7.02 -8.70
N LEU A 19 31.83 6.67 -8.23
CA LEU A 19 31.55 5.34 -7.69
C LEU A 19 31.75 4.26 -8.75
N GLU A 20 31.31 4.49 -9.99
CA GLU A 20 31.56 3.59 -11.12
C GLU A 20 33.07 3.39 -11.38
N PHE A 21 33.88 4.46 -11.31
CA PHE A 21 35.34 4.37 -11.46
C PHE A 21 36.00 3.61 -10.31
N LEU A 22 35.71 3.98 -9.06
CA LEU A 22 36.27 3.32 -7.87
C LEU A 22 35.90 1.84 -7.84
N PHE A 23 34.69 1.51 -8.27
CA PHE A 23 34.23 0.13 -8.44
C PHE A 23 35.02 -0.61 -9.53
N ASN A 24 35.30 0.03 -10.67
CA ASN A 24 36.09 -0.57 -11.75
C ASN A 24 37.53 -0.91 -11.33
N GLN A 25 38.09 -0.16 -10.39
CA GLN A 25 39.45 -0.38 -9.88
C GLN A 25 39.54 -1.49 -8.81
N GLY A 26 38.41 -2.11 -8.43
CA GLY A 26 38.38 -3.11 -7.35
C GLY A 26 38.62 -2.52 -5.96
N CYS A 27 38.54 -1.19 -5.82
CA CYS A 27 38.83 -0.48 -4.57
C CYS A 27 37.66 -0.51 -3.56
N ILE A 28 36.53 -1.11 -3.92
CA ILE A 28 35.33 -1.16 -3.07
C ILE A 28 35.14 -2.60 -2.55
N PRO A 29 35.34 -2.84 -1.24
CA PRO A 29 34.97 -4.08 -0.58
C PRO A 29 33.52 -4.47 -0.86
N GLU A 30 33.25 -5.76 -1.00
CA GLU A 30 31.90 -6.30 -1.29
C GLU A 30 30.83 -5.79 -0.29
N THR A 31 31.18 -5.65 0.99
CA THR A 31 30.29 -5.12 2.02
C THR A 31 29.88 -3.66 1.78
N LEU A 32 30.77 -2.86 1.20
CA LEU A 32 30.47 -1.49 0.79
C LEU A 32 29.66 -1.47 -0.51
N VAL A 33 29.85 -2.44 -1.40
CA VAL A 33 29.01 -2.60 -2.61
C VAL A 33 27.55 -2.82 -2.23
N THR A 34 27.26 -3.72 -1.28
CA THR A 34 25.88 -3.95 -0.81
C THR A 34 25.23 -2.67 -0.29
N ARG A 35 25.91 -1.96 0.63
CA ARG A 35 25.37 -0.72 1.22
C ARG A 35 25.20 0.39 0.18
N THR A 36 26.13 0.51 -0.76
CA THR A 36 26.05 1.51 -1.83
C THR A 36 24.92 1.22 -2.81
N VAL A 37 24.69 -0.05 -3.15
CA VAL A 37 23.56 -0.46 -4.00
C VAL A 37 22.23 -0.21 -3.29
N GLU A 38 22.12 -0.56 -2.01
CA GLU A 38 20.92 -0.27 -1.21
C GLU A 38 20.66 1.24 -1.10
N ALA A 39 21.68 2.04 -0.77
CA ALA A 39 21.54 3.50 -0.67
C ALA A 39 21.20 4.14 -2.03
N ALA A 40 21.76 3.64 -3.13
CA ALA A 40 21.40 4.06 -4.48
C ALA A 40 19.95 3.69 -4.81
N ALA A 41 19.49 2.54 -4.32
CA ALA A 41 18.13 2.06 -4.52
C ALA A 41 17.10 2.91 -3.75
N THR A 42 17.38 3.29 -2.50
CA THR A 42 16.52 4.18 -1.70
C THR A 42 16.54 5.63 -2.18
N SER A 43 17.61 6.06 -2.84
CA SER A 43 17.77 7.42 -3.38
C SER A 43 17.33 7.53 -4.84
N ASN A 44 16.58 6.54 -5.34
CA ASN A 44 16.10 6.45 -6.73
C ASN A 44 17.19 6.64 -7.81
N THR A 45 18.43 6.23 -7.54
CA THR A 45 19.56 6.39 -8.46
C THR A 45 19.67 5.19 -9.41
N ALA A 46 18.68 5.03 -10.31
CA ALA A 46 18.53 3.87 -11.18
C ALA A 46 19.74 3.58 -12.09
N ARG A 47 20.47 4.62 -12.50
CA ARG A 47 21.71 4.46 -13.28
C ARG A 47 22.78 3.71 -12.49
N LEU A 48 22.98 4.10 -11.23
CA LEU A 48 24.02 3.52 -10.37
C LEU A 48 23.69 2.05 -10.04
N VAL A 49 22.44 1.77 -9.66
CA VAL A 49 21.95 0.40 -9.46
C VAL A 49 22.12 -0.44 -10.73
N GLY A 50 21.80 0.12 -11.89
CA GLY A 50 21.94 -0.56 -13.18
C GLY A 50 23.38 -0.92 -13.54
N VAL A 51 24.37 -0.10 -13.16
CA VAL A 51 25.81 -0.39 -13.38
C VAL A 51 26.26 -1.54 -12.48
N PHE A 52 25.91 -1.48 -11.19
CA PHE A 52 26.31 -2.51 -10.23
C PHE A 52 25.71 -3.88 -10.57
N CYS A 53 24.42 -3.94 -10.91
CA CYS A 53 23.75 -5.21 -11.19
C CYS A 53 24.15 -5.87 -12.53
N LYS A 54 24.46 -5.08 -13.59
CA LYS A 54 24.82 -5.65 -14.91
C LYS A 54 26.12 -6.43 -14.94
N ARG A 55 27.05 -6.17 -14.01
CA ARG A 55 28.41 -6.74 -14.08
C ARG A 55 28.59 -8.05 -13.31
N GLY A 56 27.49 -8.66 -12.85
CA GLY A 56 27.52 -9.97 -12.16
C GLY A 56 28.27 -9.97 -10.82
N ARG A 57 28.62 -8.79 -10.30
CA ARG A 57 29.34 -8.58 -9.04
C ARG A 57 28.40 -8.38 -7.85
N VAL A 58 27.09 -8.32 -8.10
CA VAL A 58 26.04 -8.21 -7.09
C VAL A 58 25.31 -9.54 -7.04
N SER A 59 25.28 -10.18 -5.88
CA SER A 59 24.53 -11.42 -5.70
C SER A 59 23.03 -11.19 -5.93
N LEU A 60 22.30 -12.26 -6.27
CA LEU A 60 20.84 -12.19 -6.39
C LEU A 60 20.18 -11.69 -5.10
N GLU A 61 20.76 -12.00 -3.94
CA GLU A 61 20.30 -11.54 -2.64
C GLU A 61 20.43 -10.01 -2.48
N VAL A 62 21.56 -9.43 -2.88
CA VAL A 62 21.76 -7.97 -2.80
C VAL A 62 20.85 -7.26 -3.79
N ALA A 63 20.65 -7.81 -4.99
CA ALA A 63 19.66 -7.28 -5.94
C ALA A 63 18.23 -7.33 -5.36
N ALA A 64 17.87 -8.42 -4.65
CA ALA A 64 16.57 -8.53 -4.01
C ALA A 64 16.35 -7.53 -2.87
N LYS A 65 17.37 -7.33 -2.02
CA LYS A 65 17.34 -6.32 -0.95
C LYS A 65 17.22 -4.91 -1.52
N ALA A 66 18.01 -4.58 -2.52
CA ALA A 66 17.96 -3.28 -3.18
C ALA A 66 16.60 -3.02 -3.84
N PHE A 67 16.01 -4.01 -4.50
CA PHE A 67 14.67 -3.87 -5.08
C PHE A 67 13.60 -3.63 -4.03
N THR A 68 13.66 -4.36 -2.91
CA THR A 68 12.74 -4.18 -1.78
C THR A 68 12.93 -2.81 -1.13
N ALA A 69 14.18 -2.35 -0.95
CA ALA A 69 14.50 -1.04 -0.42
C ALA A 69 13.99 0.09 -1.33
N ALA A 70 14.12 -0.06 -2.65
CA ALA A 70 13.57 0.87 -3.62
C ALA A 70 12.04 0.93 -3.54
N ALA A 71 11.38 -0.22 -3.48
CA ALA A 71 9.92 -0.29 -3.34
C ALA A 71 9.44 0.34 -2.02
N ASN A 72 10.17 0.15 -0.93
CA ASN A 72 9.88 0.74 0.38
C ASN A 72 10.22 2.23 0.50
N SER A 73 10.84 2.82 -0.53
CA SER A 73 11.22 4.24 -0.57
C SER A 73 10.58 4.97 -1.76
N ASP A 74 9.56 4.38 -2.39
CA ASP A 74 8.91 4.89 -3.61
C ASP A 74 9.90 5.25 -4.76
N SER A 75 11.06 4.59 -4.79
CA SER A 75 12.12 4.78 -5.79
C SER A 75 11.79 4.04 -7.08
N VAL A 76 10.78 4.55 -7.80
CA VAL A 76 10.14 3.88 -8.93
C VAL A 76 11.04 3.67 -10.15
N ASP A 77 12.02 4.54 -10.41
CA ASP A 77 12.94 4.36 -11.55
C ASP A 77 13.85 3.16 -11.31
N VAL A 78 14.27 2.95 -10.07
CA VAL A 78 15.05 1.78 -9.67
C VAL A 78 14.20 0.52 -9.80
N VAL A 79 12.96 0.52 -9.27
CA VAL A 79 12.01 -0.60 -9.40
C VAL A 79 11.80 -0.97 -10.87
N GLU A 80 11.55 0.02 -11.73
CA GLU A 80 11.33 -0.19 -13.15
C GLU A 80 12.57 -0.73 -13.86
N VAL A 81 13.76 -0.14 -13.64
CA VAL A 81 15.01 -0.59 -14.26
C VAL A 81 15.40 -1.98 -13.81
N MET A 82 15.24 -2.32 -12.53
CA MET A 82 15.58 -3.64 -11.99
C MET A 82 14.65 -4.72 -12.52
N TRP A 83 13.36 -4.43 -12.64
CA TRP A 83 12.39 -5.37 -13.21
C TRP A 83 12.59 -5.57 -14.71
N THR A 84 12.67 -4.49 -15.49
CA THR A 84 12.79 -4.54 -16.97
C THR A 84 14.07 -5.24 -17.42
N LYS A 85 15.16 -5.07 -16.67
CA LYS A 85 16.44 -5.76 -16.93
C LYS A 85 16.51 -7.18 -16.36
N ARG A 86 15.40 -7.70 -15.81
CA ARG A 86 15.30 -9.06 -15.22
C ARG A 86 16.35 -9.31 -14.13
N LEU A 87 16.63 -8.29 -13.31
CA LEU A 87 17.62 -8.37 -12.24
C LEU A 87 17.06 -9.00 -10.95
N VAL A 88 15.75 -9.24 -10.90
CA VAL A 88 15.05 -9.81 -9.73
C VAL A 88 14.07 -10.90 -10.16
N SER A 89 13.79 -11.84 -9.26
CA SER A 89 12.82 -12.90 -9.49
C SER A 89 11.39 -12.42 -9.31
N ARG A 90 10.43 -13.23 -9.75
CA ARG A 90 9.00 -12.99 -9.47
C ARG A 90 8.70 -12.99 -7.97
N GLU A 91 9.37 -13.85 -7.22
CA GLU A 91 9.20 -13.96 -5.77
C GLU A 91 9.64 -12.67 -5.07
N THR A 92 10.81 -12.15 -5.44
CA THR A 92 11.30 -10.85 -4.95
C THR A 92 10.33 -9.72 -5.28
N MET A 93 9.78 -9.71 -6.49
CA MET A 93 8.75 -8.74 -6.87
C MET A 93 7.52 -8.81 -5.96
N MET A 94 7.04 -10.03 -5.67
CA MET A 94 5.89 -10.22 -4.77
C MET A 94 6.19 -9.74 -3.35
N GLN A 95 7.35 -10.07 -2.80
CA GLN A 95 7.76 -9.64 -1.46
C GLN A 95 7.88 -8.12 -1.37
N ALA A 96 8.50 -7.48 -2.36
CA ALA A 96 8.63 -6.03 -2.41
C ALA A 96 7.28 -5.33 -2.60
N LEU A 97 6.36 -5.90 -3.38
CA LEU A 97 4.99 -5.38 -3.53
C LEU A 97 4.24 -5.42 -2.20
N MET A 98 4.32 -6.53 -1.47
CA MET A 98 3.69 -6.67 -0.15
C MET A 98 4.33 -5.75 0.90
N SER A 99 5.64 -5.59 0.85
CA SER A 99 6.38 -4.67 1.74
C SER A 99 6.01 -3.21 1.45
N ALA A 100 5.99 -2.82 0.17
CA ALA A 100 5.56 -1.49 -0.25
C ALA A 100 4.12 -1.20 0.16
N ALA A 101 3.23 -2.20 0.03
CA ALA A 101 1.84 -2.07 0.42
C ALA A 101 1.66 -1.88 1.95
N SER A 102 2.38 -2.69 2.73
CA SER A 102 2.40 -2.57 4.19
C SER A 102 3.08 -1.29 4.68
N GLY A 103 3.97 -0.70 3.88
CA GLY A 103 4.65 0.56 4.20
C GLY A 103 3.96 1.82 3.66
N GLY A 104 2.84 1.69 2.95
CA GLY A 104 2.10 2.82 2.39
C GLY A 104 2.70 3.44 1.13
N ASN A 105 3.69 2.78 0.53
CA ASN A 105 4.45 3.23 -0.64
C ASN A 105 3.60 3.12 -1.92
N THR A 106 2.68 4.06 -2.08
CA THR A 106 1.59 4.01 -3.07
C THR A 106 2.14 4.12 -4.50
N ILE A 107 3.23 4.85 -4.71
CA ILE A 107 3.81 5.06 -6.05
C ILE A 107 4.49 3.78 -6.52
N ALA A 108 5.24 3.11 -5.65
CA ALA A 108 5.86 1.82 -5.91
C ALA A 108 4.80 0.73 -6.14
N VAL A 109 3.76 0.65 -5.30
CA VAL A 109 2.64 -0.29 -5.51
C VAL A 109 2.01 -0.06 -6.88
N CYS A 110 1.69 1.20 -7.22
CA CYS A 110 1.15 1.54 -8.53
C CYS A 110 2.08 1.12 -9.66
N ARG A 111 3.38 1.42 -9.56
CA ARG A 111 4.36 1.12 -10.60
C ARG A 111 4.48 -0.39 -10.79
N ILE A 112 4.64 -1.16 -9.72
CA ILE A 112 4.76 -2.62 -9.79
C ILE A 112 3.50 -3.24 -10.43
N LEU A 113 2.31 -2.80 -10.03
CA LEU A 113 1.04 -3.25 -10.60
C LEU A 113 0.85 -2.85 -12.07
N THR A 114 1.52 -1.79 -12.55
CA THR A 114 1.54 -1.46 -13.99
C THR A 114 2.57 -2.26 -14.79
N LEU A 115 3.66 -2.69 -14.16
CA LEU A 115 4.70 -3.47 -14.83
C LEU A 115 4.28 -4.91 -15.10
N LYS A 116 3.27 -5.41 -14.36
CA LYS A 116 2.78 -6.79 -14.50
C LYS A 116 1.32 -6.91 -14.06
N SER A 117 0.58 -7.78 -14.74
CA SER A 117 -0.75 -8.19 -14.29
C SER A 117 -0.67 -9.17 -13.12
N PHE A 118 -1.58 -8.99 -12.16
CA PHE A 118 -1.70 -9.85 -10.98
C PHE A 118 -3.12 -10.44 -10.90
N SER A 119 -3.24 -11.60 -10.27
CA SER A 119 -4.56 -12.21 -10.03
C SER A 119 -5.34 -11.43 -8.97
N SER A 120 -6.66 -11.64 -8.94
CA SER A 120 -7.54 -11.03 -7.92
C SER A 120 -7.10 -11.38 -6.49
N ASP A 121 -6.59 -12.60 -6.27
CA ASP A 121 -6.10 -13.02 -4.95
C ASP A 121 -4.90 -12.18 -4.48
N VAL A 122 -3.98 -11.87 -5.39
CA VAL A 122 -2.82 -11.02 -5.08
C VAL A 122 -3.29 -9.60 -4.79
N ILE A 123 -4.19 -9.05 -5.59
CA ILE A 123 -4.78 -7.71 -5.32
C ILE A 123 -5.45 -7.68 -3.94
N THR A 124 -6.15 -8.76 -3.56
CA THR A 124 -6.78 -8.90 -2.25
C THR A 124 -5.74 -8.93 -1.12
N GLN A 125 -4.62 -9.62 -1.31
CA GLN A 125 -3.53 -9.65 -0.32
C GLN A 125 -2.88 -8.26 -0.15
N ILE A 126 -2.66 -7.53 -1.24
CA ILE A 126 -2.12 -6.16 -1.20
C ILE A 126 -3.06 -5.24 -0.41
N LEU A 127 -4.37 -5.35 -0.65
CA LEU A 127 -5.37 -4.58 0.07
C LEU A 127 -5.40 -4.93 1.56
N LYS A 128 -5.28 -6.22 1.92
CA LYS A 128 -5.14 -6.67 3.32
C LYS A 128 -3.90 -6.10 4.00
N ALA A 129 -2.76 -6.15 3.33
CA ALA A 129 -1.51 -5.60 3.85
C ALA A 129 -1.60 -4.09 4.09
N ALA A 130 -2.13 -3.33 3.12
CA ALA A 130 -2.32 -1.89 3.26
C ALA A 130 -3.32 -1.55 4.38
N ALA A 131 -4.39 -2.32 4.53
CA ALA A 131 -5.43 -2.06 5.53
C ALA A 131 -4.99 -2.37 6.96
N LEU A 132 -4.18 -3.40 7.18
CA LEU A 132 -3.60 -3.71 8.49
C LEU A 132 -2.85 -2.49 9.06
N GLU A 133 -2.17 -1.76 8.18
CA GLU A 133 -1.36 -0.58 8.51
C GLU A 133 -2.09 0.76 8.26
N GLY A 134 -3.34 0.71 7.80
CA GLY A 134 -4.21 1.89 7.63
C GLY A 134 -3.89 2.75 6.40
N HIS A 135 -3.24 2.20 5.38
CA HIS A 135 -2.83 2.94 4.18
C HIS A 135 -3.95 3.10 3.14
N GLN A 136 -4.81 4.09 3.38
CA GLN A 136 -5.99 4.38 2.56
C GLN A 136 -5.68 4.68 1.08
N CYS A 137 -4.58 5.39 0.79
CA CYS A 137 -4.20 5.74 -0.60
C CYS A 137 -4.02 4.51 -1.50
N ILE A 138 -3.56 3.39 -0.94
CA ILE A 138 -3.40 2.14 -1.68
C ILE A 138 -4.77 1.53 -2.01
N ALA A 139 -5.71 1.53 -1.07
CA ALA A 139 -7.04 1.01 -1.33
C ALA A 139 -7.78 1.80 -2.41
N GLN A 140 -7.64 3.13 -2.38
CA GLN A 140 -8.18 4.00 -3.41
C GLN A 140 -7.53 3.73 -4.77
N LEU A 141 -6.19 3.58 -4.82
CA LEU A 141 -5.45 3.20 -6.03
C LEU A 141 -5.95 1.86 -6.61
N LEU A 142 -6.11 0.83 -5.78
CA LEU A 142 -6.57 -0.49 -6.21
C LEU A 142 -8.01 -0.45 -6.74
N TYR A 143 -8.85 0.40 -6.16
CA TYR A 143 -10.23 0.59 -6.58
C TYR A 143 -10.31 1.35 -7.92
N GLU A 144 -9.71 2.55 -7.99
CA GLU A 144 -9.89 3.47 -9.13
C GLU A 144 -9.11 3.02 -10.36
N LYS A 145 -7.84 2.64 -10.17
CA LYS A 145 -6.90 2.43 -11.29
C LYS A 145 -6.87 1.00 -11.77
N PHE A 146 -6.94 0.05 -10.85
CA PHE A 146 -6.87 -1.38 -11.17
C PHE A 146 -8.23 -2.06 -11.23
N ARG A 147 -9.32 -1.27 -11.08
CA ARG A 147 -10.72 -1.71 -11.16
C ARG A 147 -10.96 -3.02 -10.43
N THR A 148 -10.45 -3.10 -9.20
CA THR A 148 -10.69 -4.26 -8.34
C THR A 148 -12.20 -4.52 -8.33
N PRO A 149 -12.66 -5.74 -8.70
CA PRO A 149 -14.08 -5.98 -8.88
C PRO A 149 -14.85 -5.57 -7.62
N CYS A 150 -15.93 -4.79 -7.79
CA CYS A 150 -16.74 -4.33 -6.67
C CYS A 150 -17.26 -5.48 -5.80
N GLN A 151 -17.31 -6.71 -6.32
CA GLN A 151 -17.61 -7.90 -5.53
C GLN A 151 -16.53 -8.21 -4.49
N VAL A 152 -15.25 -8.25 -4.88
CA VAL A 152 -14.12 -8.51 -3.97
C VAL A 152 -14.04 -7.48 -2.86
N MET A 153 -14.22 -6.19 -3.20
CA MET A 153 -14.24 -5.10 -2.23
C MET A 153 -15.40 -5.23 -1.23
N ARG A 154 -16.57 -5.70 -1.69
CA ARG A 154 -17.74 -5.92 -0.83
C ARG A 154 -17.57 -7.13 0.08
N GLU A 155 -17.10 -8.25 -0.46
CA GLU A 155 -16.81 -9.46 0.32
C GLU A 155 -15.78 -9.17 1.40
N LEU A 156 -14.71 -8.45 1.07
CA LEU A 156 -13.70 -8.05 2.05
C LEU A 156 -14.26 -7.13 3.13
N PHE A 157 -15.15 -6.21 2.77
CA PHE A 157 -15.81 -5.31 3.72
C PHE A 157 -16.76 -6.04 4.67
N GLU A 158 -17.55 -6.99 4.15
CA GLU A 158 -18.43 -7.82 4.97
C GLU A 158 -17.61 -8.71 5.93
N GLU A 159 -16.54 -9.35 5.43
CA GLU A 159 -15.61 -10.16 6.24
C GLU A 159 -14.94 -9.33 7.34
N ALA A 160 -14.50 -8.11 7.03
CA ALA A 160 -13.92 -7.19 8.00
C ALA A 160 -14.91 -6.83 9.11
N ALA A 161 -16.17 -6.58 8.76
CA ALA A 161 -17.21 -6.27 9.74
C ALA A 161 -17.53 -7.47 10.64
N LEU A 162 -17.57 -8.69 10.07
CA LEU A 162 -17.82 -9.94 10.82
C LEU A 162 -16.67 -10.28 11.77
N SER A 163 -15.43 -10.21 11.27
CA SER A 163 -14.21 -10.48 12.05
C SER A 163 -13.90 -9.40 13.10
N GLY A 164 -14.47 -8.19 12.95
CA GLY A 164 -14.24 -7.06 13.85
C GLY A 164 -12.99 -6.24 13.50
N ASP A 165 -12.48 -6.36 12.27
CA ASP A 165 -11.34 -5.59 11.77
C ASP A 165 -11.74 -4.13 11.50
N CYS A 166 -11.64 -3.31 12.56
CA CYS A 166 -12.02 -1.91 12.52
C CYS A 166 -11.18 -1.09 11.53
N LYS A 167 -9.91 -1.46 11.29
CA LYS A 167 -9.01 -0.75 10.37
C LYS A 167 -9.40 -1.02 8.92
N MET A 168 -9.69 -2.27 8.60
CA MET A 168 -10.18 -2.64 7.27
C MET A 168 -11.55 -2.04 6.99
N VAL A 169 -12.50 -2.12 7.92
CA VAL A 169 -13.81 -1.47 7.76
C VAL A 169 -13.66 0.04 7.58
N ALA A 170 -12.79 0.67 8.39
CA ALA A 170 -12.48 2.09 8.28
C ALA A 170 -11.98 2.47 6.89
N LEU A 171 -11.02 1.72 6.34
CA LEU A 171 -10.40 2.03 5.06
C LEU A 171 -11.35 1.76 3.89
N LEU A 172 -12.14 0.69 3.94
CA LEU A 172 -13.09 0.33 2.89
C LEU A 172 -14.35 1.22 2.89
N ALA A 173 -14.79 1.71 4.05
CA ALA A 173 -15.94 2.61 4.14
C ALA A 173 -15.73 3.94 3.38
N GLU A 174 -14.48 4.39 3.25
CA GLU A 174 -14.12 5.61 2.49
C GLU A 174 -14.21 5.39 0.96
N VAL A 175 -14.32 4.15 0.50
CA VAL A 175 -14.45 3.85 -0.94
C VAL A 175 -15.90 4.11 -1.37
N PRO A 176 -16.19 5.10 -2.25
CA PRO A 176 -17.55 5.58 -2.49
C PRO A 176 -18.54 4.50 -2.94
N SER A 177 -18.07 3.47 -3.63
CA SER A 177 -18.93 2.41 -4.17
C SER A 177 -19.28 1.30 -3.17
N ILE A 178 -18.65 1.29 -2.00
CA ILE A 178 -18.94 0.34 -0.91
C ILE A 178 -20.09 0.85 -0.02
N SER A 179 -20.48 2.13 -0.13
CA SER A 179 -21.55 2.77 0.65
C SER A 179 -22.87 1.97 0.67
N ARG A 180 -23.24 1.28 -0.43
CA ARG A 180 -24.45 0.43 -0.45
C ARG A 180 -24.35 -0.82 0.44
N SER A 181 -23.15 -1.34 0.64
CA SER A 181 -22.88 -2.52 1.48
C SER A 181 -22.67 -2.15 2.96
N ALA A 182 -22.45 -0.86 3.25
CA ALA A 182 -22.33 -0.33 4.60
C ALA A 182 -23.52 -0.72 5.49
N ASN A 183 -24.75 -0.70 4.96
CA ASN A 183 -25.93 -1.02 5.76
C ASN A 183 -25.96 -2.47 6.25
N LYS A 184 -25.59 -3.43 5.39
CA LYS A 184 -25.52 -4.84 5.79
C LYS A 184 -24.43 -5.05 6.83
N ALA A 185 -23.25 -4.48 6.63
CA ALA A 185 -22.15 -4.54 7.59
C ALA A 185 -22.53 -3.92 8.95
N LEU A 186 -23.26 -2.80 8.96
CA LEU A 186 -23.77 -2.18 10.18
C LEU A 186 -24.72 -3.12 10.94
N LEU A 187 -25.70 -3.71 10.25
CA LEU A 187 -26.64 -4.65 10.88
C LEU A 187 -25.92 -5.89 11.43
N CYS A 188 -24.97 -6.44 10.68
CA CYS A 188 -24.14 -7.56 11.16
C CYS A 188 -23.32 -7.16 12.39
N ALA A 189 -22.67 -5.98 12.39
CA ALA A 189 -21.90 -5.49 13.52
C ALA A 189 -22.76 -5.31 14.78
N ILE A 190 -24.00 -4.85 14.62
CA ILE A 190 -24.98 -4.70 15.71
C ILE A 190 -25.35 -6.06 16.29
N GLN A 191 -25.75 -7.01 15.43
CA GLN A 191 -26.13 -8.38 15.83
C GLN A 191 -24.99 -9.11 16.53
N GLN A 192 -23.76 -8.89 16.10
CA GLN A 192 -22.56 -9.49 16.68
C GLN A 192 -21.99 -8.69 17.87
N GLY A 193 -22.64 -7.61 18.29
CA GLY A 193 -22.20 -6.78 19.41
C GLY A 193 -20.86 -6.05 19.22
N ARG A 194 -20.43 -5.83 17.97
CA ARG A 194 -19.17 -5.20 17.60
C ARG A 194 -19.25 -3.66 17.73
N LYS A 195 -19.30 -3.16 18.96
CA LYS A 195 -19.41 -1.71 19.25
C LYS A 195 -18.42 -0.84 18.46
N GLY A 196 -17.14 -1.23 18.38
CA GLY A 196 -16.12 -0.45 17.68
C GLY A 196 -16.37 -0.33 16.17
N ILE A 197 -16.90 -1.39 15.53
CA ILE A 197 -17.30 -1.36 14.12
C ILE A 197 -18.52 -0.46 13.93
N VAL A 198 -19.51 -0.55 14.82
CA VAL A 198 -20.69 0.33 14.78
C VAL A 198 -20.26 1.79 14.88
N GLU A 199 -19.45 2.15 15.89
CA GLU A 199 -18.92 3.51 16.06
C GLU A 199 -18.15 3.97 14.82
N CYS A 200 -17.28 3.13 14.25
CA CYS A 200 -16.53 3.43 13.03
C CYS A 200 -17.46 3.72 11.84
N LEU A 201 -18.46 2.88 11.62
CA LEU A 201 -19.39 3.02 10.49
C LEU A 201 -20.29 4.26 10.62
N VAL A 202 -20.86 4.50 11.80
CA VAL A 202 -21.84 5.58 11.99
C VAL A 202 -21.21 6.97 12.04
N THR A 203 -19.90 7.07 12.35
CA THR A 203 -19.17 8.35 12.40
C THR A 203 -18.61 8.79 11.06
N ARG A 204 -18.40 7.87 10.11
CA ARG A 204 -17.72 8.13 8.82
C ARG A 204 -18.65 8.41 7.64
N GLY A 205 -19.97 8.34 7.84
CA GLY A 205 -20.92 8.44 6.74
C GLY A 205 -22.18 9.19 7.09
N TYR A 206 -22.82 9.74 6.06
CA TYR A 206 -24.20 10.21 6.17
C TYR A 206 -25.13 8.99 6.17
N TRP A 207 -25.74 8.71 7.33
CA TRP A 207 -26.70 7.63 7.49
C TRP A 207 -28.13 8.17 7.42
N PRO A 208 -28.96 7.72 6.47
CA PRO A 208 -30.37 8.08 6.46
C PRO A 208 -31.03 7.72 7.79
N ARG A 209 -31.84 8.64 8.34
CA ARG A 209 -32.53 8.44 9.64
C ARG A 209 -33.29 7.13 9.74
N HIS A 210 -33.92 6.67 8.65
CA HIS A 210 -34.65 5.40 8.65
C HIS A 210 -33.73 4.18 8.86
N LYS A 211 -32.49 4.21 8.34
CA LYS A 211 -31.50 3.14 8.56
C LYS A 211 -30.98 3.12 9.99
N LEU A 212 -30.76 4.29 10.59
CA LEU A 212 -30.39 4.38 12.01
C LEU A 212 -31.52 3.90 12.93
N LYS A 213 -32.78 4.16 12.60
CA LYS A 213 -33.94 3.64 13.34
C LYS A 213 -34.06 2.11 13.21
N GLU A 214 -33.91 1.58 12.00
CA GLU A 214 -33.85 0.13 11.73
C GLU A 214 -32.74 -0.53 12.57
N ALA A 215 -31.53 0.04 12.54
CA ALA A 215 -30.40 -0.39 13.35
C ALA A 215 -30.69 -0.38 14.86
N LEU A 216 -31.39 0.65 15.36
CA LEU A 216 -31.75 0.75 16.78
C LEU A 216 -32.77 -0.30 17.21
N GLN A 217 -33.68 -0.70 16.33
CA GLN A 217 -34.65 -1.78 16.61
C GLN A 217 -33.97 -3.15 16.74
N VAL A 218 -32.89 -3.38 15.99
CA VAL A 218 -32.13 -4.64 16.03
C VAL A 218 -31.08 -4.65 17.16
N ALA A 219 -30.69 -3.49 17.67
CA ALA A 219 -29.67 -3.38 18.70
C ALA A 219 -30.19 -3.81 20.08
N GLU A 220 -29.79 -4.98 20.56
CA GLU A 220 -30.10 -5.45 21.92
C GLU A 220 -29.13 -4.90 22.97
N ILE A 221 -27.90 -4.56 22.56
CA ILE A 221 -26.84 -4.11 23.47
C ILE A 221 -26.98 -2.62 23.76
N VAL A 222 -27.17 -2.27 25.04
CA VAL A 222 -27.36 -0.88 25.52
C VAL A 222 -26.28 0.07 25.03
N LYS A 223 -24.99 -0.32 25.09
CA LYS A 223 -23.87 0.52 24.63
C LYS A 223 -23.93 0.82 23.13
N ILE A 224 -24.48 -0.10 22.31
CA ILE A 224 -24.67 0.12 20.86
C ILE A 224 -25.87 1.05 20.64
N GLN A 225 -26.96 0.87 21.40
CA GLN A 225 -28.09 1.78 21.34
C GLN A 225 -27.71 3.22 21.70
N GLU A 226 -26.86 3.42 22.71
CA GLU A 226 -26.33 4.75 23.08
C GLU A 226 -25.59 5.41 21.92
N VAL A 227 -24.72 4.67 21.23
CA VAL A 227 -24.00 5.14 20.05
C VAL A 227 -24.98 5.56 18.94
N LEU A 228 -25.94 4.71 18.63
CA LEU A 228 -26.95 4.97 17.59
C LEU A 228 -27.85 6.18 17.94
N ARG A 229 -28.29 6.30 19.20
CA ARG A 229 -29.08 7.44 19.68
C ARG A 229 -28.30 8.74 19.54
N LYS A 230 -27.04 8.76 19.98
CA LYS A 230 -26.16 9.94 19.88
C LYS A 230 -26.03 10.44 18.43
N VAL A 231 -25.84 9.53 17.48
CA VAL A 231 -25.76 9.90 16.05
C VAL A 231 -27.10 10.38 15.51
N LEU A 232 -28.21 9.75 15.90
CA LEU A 232 -29.56 10.16 15.49
C LEU A 232 -29.92 11.58 15.99
N SER A 233 -29.45 11.96 17.18
CA SER A 233 -29.58 13.29 17.76
C SER A 233 -28.75 14.34 17.02
N ASN A 234 -27.53 13.98 16.60
CA ASN A 234 -26.61 14.89 15.90
C ASN A 234 -26.98 15.12 14.43
N ASN A 235 -27.66 14.17 13.78
CA ASN A 235 -28.21 14.31 12.42
C ASN A 235 -29.54 15.09 12.41
N GLY A 236 -29.67 16.05 13.33
CA GLY A 236 -30.77 16.99 13.62
C GLY A 236 -31.31 17.68 12.39
#